data_AF-A0A2N2MKF4-F1
#
_entry.id   AF-A0A2N2MKF4-F1
#
_cell.length_a   1.000
_cell.length_b   1.000
_cell.length_c   1.000
_cell.angle_alpha   90.00
_cell.angle_beta   90.00
_cell.angle_gamma   90.00
#
_symmetry.space_group_name_H-M   'P 1'
#
loop_
_entity.id
_entity.type
_entity.pdbx_description
1 polymer ?
#
loop_
_entity_poly.entity_id
_entity_poly.type
_entity_poly.pdbx_seq_one_letter_code
_entity_poly.pdbx_strand_id
1 'polypeptide(L)'
;MDFNNRMEELTRLQKEASLVRAQATAVIVTQYALQTQVAYATSPAAVEAWAREQNRMAQEGDLVVIPLPEPGATIPPTPIPTPVLNGLTKWDVWLDLLFGE
;
A
#
# COMPACT_ATOMS: atom_id res chain seq x y z
N MET A 1 -40.35 20.84 -32.91
CA MET A 1 -39.65 19.59 -32.51
C MET A 1 -38.66 19.83 -31.36
N ASP A 2 -38.65 21.00 -30.70
CA ASP A 2 -37.61 21.38 -29.72
C ASP A 2 -37.73 20.76 -28.32
N PHE A 3 -38.90 20.24 -27.96
CA PHE A 3 -39.13 19.68 -26.63
C PHE A 3 -38.32 18.38 -26.40
N ASN A 4 -38.32 17.47 -27.38
CA ASN A 4 -37.56 16.22 -27.28
C ASN A 4 -36.05 16.48 -27.20
N ASN A 5 -35.53 17.41 -28.00
CA ASN A 5 -34.12 17.78 -27.96
C ASN A 5 -33.71 18.36 -26.60
N ARG A 6 -34.57 19.20 -26.00
CA ARG A 6 -34.32 19.76 -24.66
C ARG A 6 -34.38 18.70 -23.56
N MET A 7 -35.28 17.73 -23.67
CA MET A 7 -35.39 16.60 -22.74
C MET A 7 -34.16 15.68 -22.81
N GLU A 8 -33.69 15.38 -24.01
CA GLU A 8 -32.48 14.58 -24.22
C GLU A 8 -31.24 15.29 -23.64
N GLU A 9 -31.09 16.58 -23.96
CA GLU A 9 -29.98 17.39 -23.46
C GLU A 9 -30.01 17.53 -21.93
N LEU A 10 -31.17 17.75 -21.33
CA LEU A 10 -31.31 17.80 -19.88
C LEU A 10 -30.94 16.46 -19.23
N THR A 11 -31.34 15.34 -19.84
CA THR A 11 -30.97 13.99 -19.37
C THR A 11 -29.46 13.76 -19.46
N ARG A 12 -28.82 14.20 -20.55
CA ARG A 12 -27.36 14.13 -20.72
C ARG A 12 -26.64 14.94 -19.65
N LEU A 13 -27.02 16.21 -19.47
CA LEU A 13 -26.43 17.10 -18.47
C LEU A 13 -26.63 16.59 -17.03
N GLN A 14 -27.77 15.98 -16.73
CA GLN A 14 -28.00 15.35 -15.42
C GLN A 14 -27.06 14.18 -15.16
N LYS A 15 -26.83 13.32 -16.17
CA LYS A 15 -25.87 12.21 -16.08
C LYS A 15 -24.46 12.75 -15.85
N GLU A 16 -24.03 13.74 -16.63
CA GLU A 16 -22.72 14.37 -16.48
C GLU A 16 -22.53 15.02 -15.10
N ALA A 17 -23.54 15.76 -14.63
CA ALA A 17 -23.51 16.35 -13.29
C ALA A 17 -23.42 15.29 -12.18
N SER A 18 -24.10 14.15 -12.34
CA SER A 18 -24.02 13.05 -11.38
C SER A 18 -22.62 12.43 -11.32
N LEU A 19 -21.98 12.23 -12.49
CA LEU A 19 -20.62 11.70 -12.59
C LEU A 19 -19.59 12.65 -11.96
N VAL A 20 -19.67 13.94 -12.29
CA VAL A 20 -18.75 14.95 -11.74
C VAL A 20 -18.91 15.07 -10.23
N ARG A 21 -20.14 15.02 -9.70
CA ARG A 21 -20.38 15.02 -8.24
C ARG A 21 -19.80 13.80 -7.54
N ALA A 22 -19.94 12.62 -8.14
CA ALA A 22 -19.34 11.40 -7.60
C ALA A 22 -17.80 11.50 -7.55
N GLN A 23 -17.19 11.99 -8.62
CA GLN A 23 -15.73 12.23 -8.69
C GLN A 23 -15.28 13.26 -7.65
N ALA A 24 -15.98 14.40 -7.55
CA ALA A 24 -15.67 15.43 -6.56
C ALA A 24 -15.76 14.88 -5.12
N THR A 25 -16.78 14.06 -4.84
CA THR A 25 -16.93 13.41 -3.54
C THR A 25 -15.76 12.48 -3.24
N ALA A 26 -15.34 11.65 -4.21
CA ALA A 26 -14.19 10.77 -4.06
C ALA A 26 -12.88 11.54 -3.78
N VAL A 27 -12.68 12.66 -4.48
CA VAL A 27 -11.51 13.54 -4.27
C VAL A 27 -11.52 14.15 -2.87
N ILE A 28 -12.67 14.67 -2.40
CA ILE A 28 -12.78 15.27 -1.06
C ILE A 28 -12.51 14.24 0.04
N VAL A 29 -13.07 13.03 -0.08
CA VAL A 29 -12.81 11.94 0.87
C VAL A 29 -11.32 11.59 0.90
N THR A 30 -10.68 11.49 -0.26
CA THR A 30 -9.24 11.21 -0.37
C THR A 30 -8.42 12.33 0.24
N GLN A 31 -8.78 13.59 -0.01
CA GLN A 31 -8.11 14.75 0.56
C GLN A 31 -8.17 14.72 2.10
N TYR A 32 -9.34 14.43 2.68
CA TYR A 32 -9.50 14.35 4.12
C TYR A 32 -8.65 13.22 4.74
N ALA A 33 -8.61 12.06 4.09
CA ALA A 33 -7.77 10.94 4.52
C ALA A 33 -6.28 11.32 4.50
N LEU A 34 -5.82 11.98 3.44
CA LEU A 34 -4.43 12.46 3.33
C LEU A 34 -4.11 13.54 4.36
N GLN A 35 -5.01 14.50 4.58
CA GLN A 35 -4.84 15.53 5.62
C GLN A 35 -4.71 14.90 7.01
N THR A 36 -5.49 13.87 7.29
CA THR A 36 -5.41 13.12 8.55
C THR A 36 -4.05 12.44 8.70
N GLN A 37 -3.55 11.80 7.64
CA GLN A 37 -2.22 11.17 7.65
C GLN A 37 -1.10 12.19 7.84
N VAL A 38 -1.18 13.34 7.18
CA VAL A 38 -0.21 14.44 7.33
C VAL A 38 -0.23 14.97 8.76
N ALA A 39 -1.41 15.20 9.34
CA ALA A 39 -1.53 15.67 10.72
C ALA A 39 -0.94 14.67 11.72
N TYR A 40 -1.12 13.36 11.50
CA TYR A 40 -0.45 12.34 12.30
C TYR A 40 1.08 12.37 12.11
N ALA A 41 1.56 12.37 10.86
CA ALA A 41 2.98 12.33 10.54
C ALA A 41 3.77 13.53 11.10
N THR A 42 3.13 14.69 11.25
CA THR A 42 3.74 15.88 11.87
C THR A 42 3.52 15.98 13.38
N SER A 43 2.82 15.02 13.97
CA SER A 43 2.52 15.02 15.41
C SER A 43 3.66 14.43 16.25
N PRO A 44 3.74 14.81 17.54
CA PRO A 44 4.66 14.17 18.48
C PRO A 44 4.43 12.66 18.62
N ALA A 45 3.19 12.19 18.46
CA ALA A 45 2.86 10.77 18.55
C ALA A 45 3.56 9.94 17.46
N ALA A 46 3.69 10.47 16.23
CA ALA A 46 4.44 9.80 15.18
C ALA A 46 5.95 9.74 15.48
N VAL A 47 6.50 10.79 16.09
CA VAL A 47 7.91 10.81 16.54
C VAL A 47 8.14 9.76 17.62
N GLU A 48 7.22 9.65 18.59
CA GLU A 48 7.29 8.65 19.65
C GLU A 48 7.18 7.23 19.08
N ALA A 49 6.19 6.96 18.24
CA ALA A 49 6.02 5.65 17.59
C ALA A 49 7.29 5.24 16.82
N TRP A 50 7.89 6.16 16.06
CA TRP A 50 9.17 5.92 15.39
C TRP A 50 10.29 5.60 16.38
N ALA A 51 10.42 6.40 17.44
CA ALA A 51 11.45 6.21 18.46
C ALA A 51 11.34 4.82 19.12
N ARG A 52 10.11 4.39 19.47
CA ARG A 52 9.86 3.10 20.13
C ARG A 52 10.06 1.91 19.20
N GLU A 53 9.42 1.94 18.04
CA GLU A 53 9.28 0.75 17.19
C GLU A 53 10.46 0.56 16.24
N GLN A 54 10.92 1.65 15.62
CA GLN A 54 11.90 1.58 14.54
C GLN A 54 13.31 1.85 15.05
N ASN A 55 13.47 2.84 15.94
CA ASN A 55 14.78 3.21 16.46
C ASN A 55 15.14 2.54 17.80
N ARG A 56 14.22 1.74 18.36
CA ARG A 56 14.40 1.00 19.63
C ARG A 56 14.88 1.87 20.79
N MET A 57 14.41 3.12 20.84
CA MET A 57 14.75 4.08 21.87
C MET A 57 13.90 3.83 23.13
N ALA A 58 14.58 3.82 24.27
CA ALA A 58 13.97 3.77 25.58
C ALA A 58 13.82 5.19 26.17
N GLN A 59 12.82 5.37 27.01
CA GLN A 59 12.59 6.57 27.81
C GLN A 59 12.90 6.27 29.27
N GLU A 60 13.06 7.33 30.06
CA GLU A 60 13.23 7.25 31.51
C GLU A 60 12.13 6.37 32.13
N GLY A 61 12.53 5.33 32.87
CA GLY A 61 11.62 4.38 33.53
C GLY A 61 11.31 3.11 32.75
N ASP A 62 11.73 3.00 31.48
CA ASP A 62 11.53 1.76 30.72
C ASP A 62 12.48 0.64 31.15
N LEU A 63 11.95 -0.59 31.13
CA LEU A 63 12.73 -1.81 31.29
C LEU A 63 13.00 -2.44 29.92
N VAL A 64 14.15 -2.12 29.33
CA VAL A 64 14.54 -2.67 28.03
C VAL A 64 14.91 -4.15 28.17
N VAL A 65 14.11 -5.03 27.57
CA VAL A 65 14.38 -6.47 27.52
C VAL A 65 15.05 -6.81 26.19
N ILE A 66 16.25 -7.36 26.25
CA ILE A 66 16.96 -7.90 25.10
C ILE A 66 16.84 -9.43 25.18
N PRO A 67 16.09 -10.08 24.26
CA PRO A 67 16.04 -11.54 24.23
C PRO A 67 17.42 -12.09 23.94
N LEU A 68 17.92 -12.94 24.85
CA LEU A 68 19.11 -13.73 24.61
C LEU A 68 18.68 -15.12 24.11
N PRO A 69 19.42 -15.71 23.15
CA PRO A 69 19.19 -17.09 22.77
C PRO A 69 19.46 -18.01 23.98
N GLU A 70 18.74 -19.13 24.05
CA GLU A 70 19.03 -20.14 25.07
C GLU A 70 20.49 -20.62 24.93
N PRO A 71 21.22 -20.82 26.05
CA PRO A 71 22.57 -21.39 26.01
C PRO A 71 22.56 -22.74 25.28
N GLY A 72 23.31 -22.86 24.19
CA GLY A 72 23.34 -24.07 23.34
C GLY A 72 22.38 -24.04 22.14
N ALA A 73 21.67 -22.93 21.91
CA ALA A 73 20.86 -22.75 20.70
C ALA A 73 21.75 -22.89 19.45
N THR A 74 21.35 -23.80 18.57
CA THR A 74 21.96 -23.94 17.26
C THR A 74 21.53 -22.74 16.41
N ILE A 75 22.48 -21.96 15.90
CA ILE A 75 22.17 -20.87 14.97
C ILE A 75 21.44 -21.52 13.78
N PRO A 76 20.22 -21.08 13.42
CA PRO A 76 19.54 -21.61 12.25
C PRO A 76 20.46 -21.40 11.05
N PRO A 77 20.61 -22.41 10.15
CA PRO A 77 21.48 -22.26 9.01
C PRO A 77 21.06 -21.02 8.21
N THR A 78 22.02 -20.17 7.87
CA THR A 78 21.78 -19.05 6.95
C THR A 78 21.08 -19.61 5.71
N PRO A 79 19.90 -19.10 5.33
CA PRO A 79 19.21 -19.60 4.15
C PRO A 79 20.13 -19.43 2.95
N ILE A 80 20.51 -20.55 2.34
CA ILE A 80 21.23 -20.54 1.07
C ILE A 80 20.22 -19.98 0.05
N PRO A 81 20.52 -18.84 -0.61
CA PRO A 81 19.63 -18.32 -1.63
C PRO A 81 19.43 -19.41 -2.68
N THR A 82 18.16 -19.72 -2.99
CA THR A 82 17.84 -20.61 -4.10
C THR A 82 18.55 -20.07 -5.33
N PRO A 83 19.35 -20.88 -6.05
CA PRO A 83 19.98 -20.41 -7.27
C PRO A 83 18.88 -19.88 -8.20
N VAL A 84 18.95 -18.58 -8.50
CA VAL A 84 18.11 -18.00 -9.54
C VAL A 84 18.51 -18.70 -10.83
N LEU A 85 17.53 -19.31 -11.50
CA LEU A 85 17.73 -19.89 -12.82
C LEU A 85 18.02 -18.73 -13.79
N ASN A 86 19.27 -18.31 -13.88
CA ASN A 86 19.67 -17.26 -14.80
C ASN A 86 19.63 -17.83 -16.21
N GLY A 87 18.66 -17.39 -17.00
CA GLY A 87 18.63 -17.65 -18.44
C GLY A 87 17.25 -17.89 -19.04
N LEU A 88 16.26 -18.29 -18.24
CA LEU A 88 14.90 -18.56 -18.74
C LEU A 88 13.91 -17.63 -18.06
N THR A 89 13.28 -16.78 -18.85
CA THR A 89 12.15 -15.98 -18.37
C THR A 89 10.94 -16.90 -18.15
N LYS A 90 9.98 -16.47 -17.31
CA LYS A 90 8.72 -17.20 -17.15
C LYS A 90 8.03 -17.45 -18.49
N TRP A 91 8.23 -16.56 -19.46
CA TRP A 91 7.66 -16.66 -20.79
C TRP A 91 8.31 -17.76 -21.64
N ASP A 92 9.63 -17.90 -21.58
CA ASP A 92 10.36 -18.97 -22.26
C ASP A 92 9.91 -20.35 -21.76
N VAL A 93 9.66 -20.48 -20.45
CA VAL A 93 9.13 -21.71 -19.84
C VAL A 93 7.72 -22.04 -20.36
N TRP A 94 6.86 -21.03 -20.52
CA TRP A 94 5.51 -21.25 -21.05
C TRP A 94 5.51 -21.61 -22.53
N LEU A 95 6.38 -21.00 -23.33
CA LEU A 95 6.53 -21.34 -24.74
C LEU A 95 7.04 -22.78 -24.92
N ASP A 96 8.03 -23.20 -24.14
CA ASP A 96 8.54 -24.57 -24.16
C ASP A 96 7.47 -25.59 -23.73
N LEU A 97 6.69 -25.30 -22.69
CA LEU A 97 5.61 -26.19 -22.23
C LEU A 97 4.48 -26.35 -23.26
N LEU A 98 4.16 -25.29 -24.01
CA LEU A 98 3.04 -25.29 -24.95
C LEU A 98 3.43 -25.72 -26.37
N PHE A 99 4.71 -25.55 -26.74
CA PHE A 99 5.17 -25.67 -28.13
C PHE A 99 6.57 -26.30 -28.29
N GLY A 100 7.22 -26.76 -27.22
CA GLY A 100 8.37 -27.67 -27.32
C GLY A 100 7.94 -29.02 -27.89
N GLU A 101 8.84 -29.74 -28.58
CA GLU A 101 8.51 -31.01 -29.28
C GLU A 101 7.82 -32.06 -28.40
#